data_AF-A0A485BWS8-F1
#
_entry.id   AF-A0A485BWS8-F1
#
_cell.length_a   1.000
_cell.length_b   1.000
_cell.length_c   1.000
_cell.angle_alpha   90.00
_cell.angle_beta   90.00
_cell.angle_gamma   90.00
#
_symmetry.space_group_name_H-M   'P 1'
#
loop_
_entity.id
_entity.type
_entity.pdbx_description
1 polymer ?
#
loop_
_entity_poly.entity_id
_entity_poly.type
_entity_poly.pdbx_seq_one_letter_code
_entity_poly.pdbx_strand_id
1 'polypeptide(L)' 'MHDLPHPAFVLNLRWDVLGFNAPADALFRFGNHPVERRNLLWMLFTDAAFRQRMVDWDEQAPLMLSSFRRDFHPCQPE' A
#
# COMPACT_ATOMS: atom_id res chain seq x y z
N MET A 1 9.35 24.71 -9.96
CA MET A 1 10.07 23.53 -9.45
C MET A 1 9.05 22.42 -9.14
N HIS A 2 8.35 21.89 -10.15
CA HIS A 2 7.28 20.88 -9.99
C HIS A 2 7.31 19.80 -11.08
N ASP A 3 8.49 19.47 -11.60
CA ASP A 3 8.66 18.42 -12.65
C ASP A 3 9.35 17.16 -12.13
N LEU A 4 9.43 16.95 -10.81
CA LEU A 4 9.94 15.69 -10.28
C LEU A 4 8.84 14.62 -10.37
N PRO A 5 9.12 13.46 -10.97
CA PRO A 5 8.12 12.40 -11.09
C PRO A 5 7.74 11.89 -9.70
N HIS A 6 6.51 12.19 -9.27
CA HIS A 6 6.00 11.80 -7.96
C HIS A 6 5.65 10.30 -7.93
N PRO A 7 5.90 9.60 -6.81
CA PRO A 7 5.40 8.25 -6.60
C PRO A 7 3.88 8.18 -6.76
N ALA A 8 3.40 7.34 -7.67
CA ALA A 8 1.97 7.12 -7.89
C ALA A 8 1.67 5.63 -8.09
N PHE A 9 0.54 5.18 -7.54
CA PHE A 9 0.05 3.81 -7.64
C PHE A 9 -1.48 3.77 -7.56
N VAL A 10 -2.07 2.69 -8.06
CA VAL A 10 -3.53 2.47 -8.10
C VAL A 10 -3.90 1.38 -7.11
N LEU A 11 -4.89 1.65 -6.25
CA LEU A 11 -5.46 0.68 -5.32
C LEU A 11 -6.88 0.28 -5.73
N ASN A 12 -7.27 -0.97 -5.48
CA ASN A 12 -8.68 -1.37 -5.47
C ASN A 12 -9.30 -1.17 -4.07
N LEU A 13 -10.59 -1.49 -3.90
CA LEU A 13 -11.31 -1.39 -2.61
C LEU A 13 -10.80 -2.37 -1.54
N ARG A 14 -10.05 -3.40 -1.94
CA ARG A 14 -9.35 -4.32 -1.03
C ARG A 14 -7.93 -3.84 -0.72
N TRP A 15 -7.53 -2.66 -1.21
CA TRP A 15 -6.19 -2.09 -1.11
C TRP A 15 -5.09 -2.95 -1.77
N ASP A 16 -5.46 -3.71 -2.80
CA ASP A 16 -4.49 -4.35 -3.69
C ASP A 16 -3.94 -3.30 -4.66
N VAL A 17 -2.61 -3.30 -4.83
CA VAL A 17 -1.89 -2.43 -5.75
C VAL A 17 -1.99 -3.02 -7.16
N LEU A 18 -2.81 -2.39 -8.01
CA LEU A 18 -3.07 -2.84 -9.39
C LEU A 18 -1.98 -2.38 -10.36
N GLY A 19 -1.33 -1.25 -10.07
CA GLY A 19 -0.28 -0.67 -10.91
C GLY A 19 0.43 0.46 -10.20
N PHE A 20 1.67 0.74 -10.60
CA PHE A 20 2.53 1.75 -9.99
C PHE A 20 3.54 2.28 -11.02
N ASN A 21 4.01 3.51 -10.82
CA ASN A 21 5.06 4.09 -11.64
C ASN A 21 6.47 3.76 -11.07
N ALA A 22 7.51 4.00 -11.86
CA ALA A 22 8.89 3.69 -11.45
C ALA A 22 9.33 4.41 -10.15
N PRO A 23 8.99 5.69 -9.89
CA PRO A 23 9.26 6.32 -8.60
C PRO A 23 8.58 5.62 -7.42
N ALA A 24 7.34 5.15 -7.59
CA ALA A 24 6.65 4.37 -6.56
C ALA A 24 7.32 3.02 -6.32
N ASP A 25 7.80 2.35 -7.37
CA ASP A 25 8.53 1.10 -7.20
C ASP A 25 9.90 1.30 -6.51
N ALA A 26 10.60 2.39 -6.83
CA ALA A 26 11.84 2.74 -6.15
C ALA A 26 11.65 2.96 -4.65
N LEU A 27 10.52 3.54 -4.25
CA LEU A 27 10.21 3.84 -2.86
C LEU A 27 9.62 2.63 -2.11
N PHE A 28 8.58 2.02 -2.67
CA PHE A 28 7.76 1.00 -2.01
C PHE A 28 8.11 -0.43 -2.41
N ARG A 29 8.88 -0.60 -3.50
CA ARG A 29 9.33 -1.91 -4.01
C ARG A 29 8.18 -2.87 -4.32
N PHE A 30 7.08 -2.36 -4.83
CA PHE A 30 5.91 -3.17 -5.20
C PHE A 30 6.27 -4.30 -6.17
N GLY A 31 7.24 -4.09 -7.06
CA GLY A 31 7.76 -5.08 -8.00
C GLY A 31 8.44 -6.29 -7.34
N ASN A 32 8.93 -6.15 -6.10
CA ASN A 32 9.54 -7.26 -5.36
C ASN A 32 8.52 -8.26 -4.79
N HIS A 33 7.23 -7.92 -4.82
CA HIS A 33 6.16 -8.78 -4.34
C HIS A 33 5.47 -9.48 -5.52
N PRO A 34 5.14 -10.77 -5.39
CA PRO A 34 4.25 -11.43 -6.34
C PRO A 34 2.87 -10.75 -6.31
N VAL A 35 2.16 -10.77 -7.43
CA VAL A 35 0.91 -10.00 -7.62
C VAL A 35 -0.11 -10.31 -6.52
N GLU A 36 -0.19 -11.56 -6.09
CA GLU A 36 -1.10 -12.05 -5.04
C GLU A 36 -0.79 -11.50 -3.65
N ARG A 37 0.39 -10.91 -3.46
CA ARG A 37 0.86 -10.33 -2.18
C ARG A 37 1.05 -8.82 -2.25
N ARG A 38 0.68 -8.17 -3.36
CA ARG A 38 0.71 -6.71 -3.52
C ARG A 38 -0.50 -6.05 -2.86
N ASN A 39 -0.72 -6.33 -1.59
CA ASN A 39 -1.74 -5.67 -0.79
C ASN A 39 -1.06 -4.68 0.16
N LEU A 40 -1.47 -3.41 0.14
CA LEU A 40 -0.79 -2.34 0.87
C LEU A 40 -0.81 -2.59 2.38
N LEU A 41 -1.94 -3.04 2.91
CA LEU A 41 -2.09 -3.33 4.34
C LEU A 41 -1.29 -4.58 4.73
N TRP A 42 -1.26 -5.60 3.87
CA TRP A 42 -0.42 -6.78 4.10
C TRP A 42 1.06 -6.37 4.18
N MET A 43 1.57 -5.66 3.16
CA MET A 43 2.94 -5.17 3.11
C MET A 43 3.31 -4.32 4.34
N LEU A 44 2.39 -3.46 4.79
CA LEU A 44 2.56 -2.63 5.99
C LEU A 44 2.90 -3.43 7.26
N PHE A 45 2.32 -4.63 7.42
CA PHE A 45 2.50 -5.46 8.61
C PHE A 45 3.51 -6.60 8.43
N THR A 46 3.75 -7.07 7.20
CA THR A 46 4.59 -8.25 6.96
C THR A 46 5.95 -7.94 6.33
N ASP A 47 6.11 -6.81 5.65
CA ASP A 47 7.39 -6.41 5.08
C ASP A 47 8.12 -5.43 6.02
N ALA A 48 9.18 -5.92 6.67
CA ALA A 48 10.02 -5.11 7.55
C ALA A 48 10.66 -3.91 6.82
N ALA A 49 11.00 -4.05 5.54
CA ALA A 49 11.57 -2.96 4.77
C ALA A 49 10.51 -1.89 4.46
N PHE A 50 9.27 -2.29 4.20
CA PHE A 50 8.16 -1.36 4.02
C PHE A 50 7.87 -0.61 5.33
N ARG A 51 7.80 -1.33 6.46
CA ARG A 51 7.64 -0.74 7.80
C ARG A 51 8.73 0.28 8.13
N GLN A 52 10.00 -0.02 7.84
CA GLN A 52 11.13 0.89 8.11
C GLN A 52 11.09 2.19 7.29
N ARG A 53 10.39 2.21 6.17
CA ARG A 53 10.23 3.42 5.33
C ARG A 53 9.09 4.32 5.80
N MET A 54 8.20 3.81 6.64
CA MET A 54 7.13 4.61 7.21
C MET A 54 7.60 5.37 8.44
N VAL A 55 7.46 6.69 8.36
CA VAL A 55 7.63 7.57 9.51
C VAL A 55 6.46 7.36 10.47
N ASP A 56 6.75 7.31 11.77
CA ASP A 56 5.76 7.14 12.85
C ASP A 56 4.84 5.93 12.67
N TRP A 57 5.40 4.80 12.22
CA TRP A 57 4.63 3.59 11.91
C TRP A 57 3.68 3.16 13.04
N ASP A 58 4.10 3.26 14.31
CA ASP A 58 3.28 2.86 15.45
C ASP A 58 2.00 3.71 15.60
N GLU A 59 2.00 4.96 15.11
CA GLU A 59 0.82 5.83 15.06
C GLU A 59 0.05 5.67 13.74
N GLN A 60 0.77 5.55 12.62
CA GLN A 60 0.17 5.48 11.28
C GLN A 60 -0.52 4.15 11.00
N ALA A 61 0.05 3.03 11.47
CA ALA A 61 -0.47 1.70 11.15
C ALA A 61 -1.88 1.46 11.71
N PRO A 62 -2.23 1.82 12.96
CA PRO A 62 -3.59 1.76 13.45
C PRO A 62 -4.57 2.65 12.66
N LEU A 63 -4.14 3.84 12.23
CA LEU A 63 -4.96 4.76 11.44
C LEU A 63 -5.27 4.17 10.06
N MET A 64 -4.24 3.65 9.37
CA MET A 64 -4.40 2.97 8.08
C MET A 64 -5.31 1.74 8.19
N LEU A 65 -5.15 0.94 9.26
CA LEU A 65 -6.04 -0.20 9.52
C LEU A 65 -7.49 0.25 9.74
N SER A 66 -7.70 1.37 10.44
CA SER A 66 -9.05 1.92 10.68
C SER A 66 -9.71 2.42 9.38
N SER A 67 -8.94 3.05 8.49
CA SER A 67 -9.40 3.47 7.17
C SER A 67 -9.72 2.26 6.30
N PHE A 68 -8.84 1.25 6.26
CA PHE A 68 -9.10 0.01 5.54
C PHE A 68 -10.40 -0.64 6.00
N ARG A 69 -10.66 -0.74 7.31
CA ARG A 69 -11.91 -1.31 7.84
C ARG A 69 -13.16 -0.52 7.42
N ARG A 70 -13.02 0.78 7.15
CA ARG A 70 -14.11 1.63 6.65
C ARG A 70 -14.37 1.41 5.16
N ASP A 71 -13.31 1.31 4.38
CA ASP A 71 -13.36 1.16 2.93
C ASP A 71 -13.65 -0.30 2.51
N PHE A 72 -13.31 -1.26 3.37
CA PHE A 72 -13.49 -2.67 3.13
C PHE A 72 -14.98 -3.02 3.21
N HIS A 73 -15.59 -3.14 2.04
CA HIS A 73 -16.91 -3.72 1.89
C HIS A 73 -16.75 -5.22 1.64
N PRO A 74 -17.18 -6.09 2.56
CA PRO A 74 -17.22 -7.51 2.28
C PRO A 74 -18.13 -7.73 1.08
N CYS A 75 -17.60 -8.40 0.06
CA CYS A 75 -18.42 -8.87 -1.05
C CYS A 75 -19.41 -9.87 -0.44
N GLN A 76 -20.69 -9.48 -0.32
CA GLN A 76 -21.70 -10.42 0.12
C GLN A 76 -21.82 -11.50 -0.95
N PRO A 77 -21.63 -12.79 -0.59
CA PRO A 77 -21.98 -13.85 -1.52
C PRO A 77 -23.50 -13.79 -1.72
N GLU A 78 -23.92 -13.66 -2.97
CA GLU A 78 -25.30 -13.82 -3.42
C GLU A 78 -25.83 -15.25 -3.22
#